data_AF-A0A5E4PT87-F1
#
_entry.id   AF-A0A5E4PT87-F1
#
_cell.length_a   1.000
_cell.length_b   1.000
_cell.length_c   1.000
_cell.angle_alpha   90.00
_cell.angle_beta   90.00
_cell.angle_gamma   90.00
#
_symmetry.space_group_name_H-M   'P 1'
#
loop_
_entity.id
_entity.type
_entity.pdbx_description
1 polymer ?
#
loop_
_entity_poly.entity_id
_entity_poly.type
_entity_poly.pdbx_seq_one_letter_code
_entity_poly.pdbx_strand_id
1 'polypeptide(L)'
;MRGSTAGLTESLARGSNPALLEFADQLFASIIVAPAVVAYWKSTWSLMDLYVMPDRPVSSAALCALFGVLCSILYCVCQTWFSKHLRPDRSRCGFYVISRLYTCVAGMACVGVWRGVWNLLNECTGDSARTLMSTTVAATLSLAALRTLRNIIAAPFAVAVDSPKGYFDIPTMFRTSSRETALYILDCVFSVTVVGSLVVFVWRGSWALLDIFLFPADTTKSCWISLIAGYCLVVITFSLQVPMRWAVSRLQGASRLLVADFYHLVSFLATVNVWRGVWGLLDIYLFPAQ
;
A
#
# COMPACT_ATOMS: atom_id res chain seq x y z
N MET A 1 5.80 9.21 -11.37
CA MET A 1 4.64 8.31 -11.32
C MET A 1 3.37 9.13 -11.31
N ARG A 2 2.52 8.92 -12.32
CA ARG A 2 1.21 9.57 -12.47
C ARG A 2 0.39 9.34 -11.20
N GLY A 3 -0.27 10.39 -10.73
CA GLY A 3 -1.20 10.29 -9.61
C GLY A 3 -2.39 9.42 -9.97
N SER A 4 -2.98 8.81 -8.94
CA SER A 4 -4.24 8.06 -8.94
C SER A 4 -5.10 8.30 -10.17
N THR A 5 -4.96 7.44 -11.16
CA THR A 5 -5.90 7.32 -12.27
C THR A 5 -5.98 5.84 -12.56
N ALA A 6 -7.15 5.23 -12.39
CA ALA A 6 -7.42 3.82 -12.74
C ALA A 6 -7.44 3.59 -14.27
N GLY A 7 -6.68 4.41 -15.03
CA GLY A 7 -6.43 4.23 -16.46
C GLY A 7 -7.59 4.62 -17.37
N LEU A 8 -8.75 5.03 -16.84
CA LEU A 8 -9.92 5.39 -17.65
C LEU A 8 -9.67 6.60 -18.55
N THR A 9 -8.78 7.50 -18.15
CA THR A 9 -8.48 8.73 -18.88
C THR A 9 -7.75 8.50 -20.21
N GLU A 10 -6.98 7.43 -20.39
CA GLU A 10 -6.22 7.22 -21.64
C GLU A 10 -7.08 6.58 -22.75
N SER A 11 -8.10 5.78 -22.40
CA SER A 11 -8.91 5.06 -23.40
C SER A 11 -10.14 5.84 -23.89
N LEU A 12 -10.67 6.78 -23.10
CA LEU A 12 -11.95 7.45 -23.36
C LEU A 12 -11.80 8.91 -23.84
N ALA A 13 -10.56 9.39 -24.05
CA ALA A 13 -10.24 10.81 -24.25
C ALA A 13 -10.68 11.44 -25.59
N ARG A 14 -11.55 10.81 -26.39
CA ARG A 14 -12.14 11.46 -27.57
C ARG A 14 -13.61 11.82 -27.29
N GLY A 15 -13.83 13.03 -26.77
CA GLY A 15 -15.15 13.65 -26.66
C GLY A 15 -15.81 13.66 -25.28
N SER A 16 -15.20 13.04 -24.26
CA SER A 16 -15.74 12.98 -22.90
C SER A 16 -15.32 14.19 -22.04
N ASN A 17 -16.19 14.62 -21.12
CA ASN A 17 -15.88 15.67 -20.15
C ASN A 17 -14.81 15.16 -19.14
N PRO A 18 -13.62 15.79 -19.05
CA PRO A 18 -12.52 15.29 -18.21
C PRO A 18 -12.86 15.24 -16.72
N ALA A 19 -13.69 16.17 -16.22
CA ALA A 19 -14.12 16.17 -14.82
C ALA A 19 -15.04 14.98 -14.51
N LEU A 20 -15.90 14.60 -15.46
CA LEU A 20 -16.77 13.43 -15.32
C LEU A 20 -15.95 12.14 -15.30
N LEU A 21 -14.92 12.04 -16.15
CA LEU A 21 -14.01 10.88 -16.15
C LEU A 21 -13.22 10.78 -14.85
N GLU A 22 -12.71 11.90 -14.31
CA GLU A 22 -12.00 11.91 -13.03
C GLU A 22 -12.91 11.49 -11.87
N PHE A 23 -14.15 11.98 -11.85
CA PHE A 23 -15.14 11.56 -10.85
C PHE A 23 -15.51 10.08 -10.96
N ALA A 24 -15.72 9.57 -12.17
CA ALA A 24 -16.01 8.16 -12.41
C ALA A 24 -14.83 7.27 -12.00
N ASP A 25 -13.59 7.71 -12.25
CA ASP A 25 -12.37 7.02 -11.85
C ASP A 25 -12.23 6.97 -10.32
N GLN A 26 -12.52 8.06 -9.63
CA GLN A 26 -12.55 8.11 -8.16
C GLN A 26 -13.61 7.17 -7.58
N LEU A 27 -14.82 7.14 -8.15
CA LEU A 27 -15.88 6.23 -7.74
C LEU A 27 -15.48 4.77 -7.98
N PHE A 28 -14.93 4.45 -9.14
CA PHE A 28 -14.48 3.10 -9.48
C PHE A 28 -13.35 2.64 -8.55
N ALA A 29 -12.35 3.50 -8.31
CA ALA A 29 -11.26 3.23 -7.38
C ALA A 29 -11.77 3.00 -5.95
N SER A 30 -12.77 3.78 -5.52
CA SER A 30 -13.33 3.73 -4.17
C SER A 30 -14.25 2.53 -3.94
N ILE A 31 -15.18 2.27 -4.85
CA ILE A 31 -16.26 1.29 -4.64
C ILE A 31 -15.85 -0.11 -5.10
N ILE A 32 -14.99 -0.21 -6.12
CA ILE A 32 -14.63 -1.49 -6.74
C ILE A 32 -13.19 -1.87 -6.38
N VAL A 33 -12.22 -1.01 -6.73
CA VAL A 33 -10.80 -1.38 -6.61
C VAL A 33 -10.39 -1.52 -5.15
N ALA A 34 -10.71 -0.55 -4.28
CA ALA A 34 -10.31 -0.60 -2.88
C ALA A 34 -10.88 -1.85 -2.16
N PRO A 35 -12.19 -2.17 -2.21
CA PRO A 35 -12.70 -3.39 -1.59
C PRO A 35 -12.12 -4.68 -2.18
N ALA A 36 -11.89 -4.74 -3.50
CA ALA A 36 -11.27 -5.91 -4.13
C ALA A 36 -9.81 -6.11 -3.67
N VAL A 37 -9.05 -5.04 -3.54
CA VAL A 37 -7.68 -5.08 -3.01
C VAL A 37 -7.69 -5.53 -1.56
N VAL A 38 -8.57 -4.97 -0.71
CA VAL A 38 -8.68 -5.39 0.70
C VAL A 38 -9.06 -6.87 0.80
N ALA A 39 -10.02 -7.34 -0.01
CA ALA A 39 -10.42 -8.75 -0.02
C ALA A 39 -9.29 -9.68 -0.45
N TYR A 40 -8.50 -9.30 -1.46
CA TYR A 40 -7.29 -10.05 -1.87
C TYR A 40 -6.26 -10.12 -0.74
N TRP A 41 -5.97 -8.98 -0.11
CA TRP A 41 -5.03 -8.88 1.00
C TRP A 41 -5.47 -9.74 2.18
N LYS A 42 -6.73 -9.60 2.60
CA LYS A 42 -7.32 -10.38 3.67
C LYS A 42 -7.23 -11.87 3.42
N SER A 43 -7.66 -12.29 2.23
CA SER A 43 -7.68 -13.71 1.86
C SER A 43 -6.26 -14.29 1.85
N THR A 44 -5.30 -13.57 1.25
CA THR A 44 -3.91 -14.01 1.19
C THR A 44 -3.28 -14.07 2.59
N TRP A 45 -3.58 -13.09 3.44
CA TRP A 45 -3.13 -13.07 4.83
C TRP A 45 -3.70 -14.25 5.62
N SER A 46 -5.01 -14.50 5.52
CA SER A 46 -5.66 -15.65 6.17
C SER A 46 -5.12 -16.99 5.67
N LEU A 47 -4.80 -17.13 4.38
CA LEU A 47 -4.13 -18.33 3.87
C LEU A 47 -2.76 -18.52 4.51
N MET A 48 -2.00 -17.45 4.73
CA MET A 48 -0.73 -17.54 5.44
C MET A 48 -0.92 -17.91 6.92
N ASP A 49 -1.97 -17.41 7.57
CA ASP A 49 -2.31 -17.82 8.94
C ASP A 49 -2.65 -19.32 9.04
N LEU A 50 -3.35 -19.86 8.05
CA LEU A 50 -3.76 -21.27 8.02
C LEU A 50 -2.62 -22.22 7.66
N TYR A 51 -1.75 -21.85 6.72
CA TYR A 51 -0.79 -22.79 6.11
C TYR A 51 0.67 -22.56 6.49
N VAL A 52 1.06 -21.36 6.95
CA VAL A 52 2.47 -21.06 7.24
C VAL A 52 2.72 -21.24 8.74
N MET A 53 3.20 -22.43 9.14
CA MET A 53 3.59 -22.74 10.52
C MET A 53 2.58 -22.26 11.58
N PRO A 54 1.30 -22.70 11.50
CA PRO A 54 0.22 -22.18 12.36
C PRO A 54 0.53 -22.30 13.87
N ASP A 55 1.22 -23.37 14.27
CA ASP A 55 1.56 -23.63 15.68
C ASP A 55 2.75 -22.81 16.21
N ARG A 56 3.44 -22.04 15.36
CA ARG A 56 4.67 -21.31 15.70
C ARG A 56 4.60 -19.87 15.21
N PRO A 57 3.88 -18.97 15.90
CA PRO A 57 3.56 -17.62 15.40
C PRO A 57 4.80 -16.79 15.06
N VAL A 58 5.84 -16.79 15.91
CA VAL A 58 7.09 -16.06 15.67
C VAL A 58 7.84 -16.61 14.45
N SER A 59 7.94 -17.94 14.32
CA SER A 59 8.59 -18.58 13.16
C SER A 59 7.81 -18.35 11.87
N SER A 60 6.48 -18.39 11.95
CA SER A 60 5.58 -18.05 10.84
C SER A 60 5.81 -16.62 10.36
N ALA A 61 5.83 -15.67 11.29
CA ALA A 61 6.07 -14.26 10.99
C ALA A 61 7.46 -14.03 10.38
N ALA A 62 8.50 -14.65 10.95
CA ALA A 62 9.87 -14.58 10.42
C ALA A 62 9.98 -15.17 9.01
N LEU A 63 9.33 -16.32 8.75
CA LEU A 63 9.35 -16.97 7.44
C LEU A 63 8.63 -16.12 6.39
N CYS A 64 7.46 -15.56 6.72
CA CYS A 64 6.73 -14.65 5.84
C CYS A 64 7.54 -13.38 5.54
N ALA A 65 8.15 -12.77 6.57
CA ALA A 65 9.00 -11.60 6.39
C ALA A 65 10.21 -11.91 5.50
N LEU A 66 10.92 -13.01 5.77
CA LEU A 66 12.09 -13.42 5.01
C LEU A 66 11.74 -13.71 3.54
N PHE A 67 10.71 -14.52 3.30
CA PHE A 67 10.24 -14.84 1.96
C PHE A 67 9.91 -13.57 1.19
N GLY A 68 9.09 -12.70 1.79
CA GLY A 68 8.66 -11.47 1.14
C GLY A 68 9.81 -10.51 0.86
N VAL A 69 10.76 -10.34 1.80
CA VAL A 69 11.91 -9.45 1.65
C VAL A 69 12.85 -9.97 0.55
N LEU A 70 13.15 -11.27 0.55
CA LEU A 70 14.00 -11.88 -0.47
C LEU A 70 13.40 -11.76 -1.87
N CYS A 71 12.10 -12.06 -2.02
CA CYS A 71 11.40 -11.90 -3.29
C CYS A 71 11.36 -10.43 -3.74
N SER A 72 11.10 -9.50 -2.83
CA SER A 72 11.06 -8.06 -3.14
C SER A 72 12.43 -7.53 -3.58
N ILE A 73 13.51 -7.91 -2.88
CA ILE A 73 14.87 -7.55 -3.27
C ILE A 73 15.22 -8.18 -4.63
N LEU A 74 14.89 -9.46 -4.84
CA LEU A 74 15.14 -10.14 -6.11
C LEU A 74 14.44 -9.43 -7.27
N TYR A 75 13.16 -9.06 -7.11
CA TYR A 75 12.43 -8.30 -8.12
C TYR A 75 12.99 -6.91 -8.35
N CYS A 76 13.35 -6.19 -7.28
CA CYS A 76 14.02 -4.90 -7.40
C CYS A 76 15.33 -5.03 -8.18
N VAL A 77 16.21 -5.98 -7.86
CA VAL A 77 17.51 -6.15 -8.53
C VAL A 77 17.34 -6.64 -9.98
N CYS A 78 16.42 -7.56 -10.22
CA CYS A 78 16.19 -8.16 -11.54
C CYS A 78 15.25 -7.34 -12.44
N GLN A 79 14.71 -6.20 -11.99
CA GLN A 79 13.72 -5.41 -12.75
C GLN A 79 14.21 -5.04 -14.16
N THR A 80 15.49 -4.65 -14.30
CA THR A 80 16.06 -4.27 -15.60
C THR A 80 16.18 -5.47 -16.55
N TRP A 81 16.45 -6.65 -16.00
CA TRP A 81 16.49 -7.89 -16.76
C TRP A 81 15.08 -8.24 -17.26
N PHE A 82 14.06 -8.17 -16.39
CA PHE A 82 12.67 -8.42 -16.77
C PHE A 82 12.20 -7.43 -17.84
N SER A 83 12.40 -6.12 -17.66
CA SER A 83 12.05 -5.09 -18.64
C SER A 83 12.74 -5.25 -20.01
N LYS A 84 13.94 -5.85 -20.03
CA LYS A 84 14.67 -6.11 -21.29
C LYS A 84 14.17 -7.35 -22.02
N HIS A 85 13.88 -8.43 -21.30
CA HIS A 85 13.57 -9.73 -21.89
C HIS A 85 12.06 -10.00 -22.07
N LEU A 86 11.24 -9.52 -21.14
CA LEU A 86 9.79 -9.69 -21.17
C LEU A 86 9.15 -8.47 -21.84
N ARG A 87 9.18 -8.47 -23.18
CA ARG A 87 8.55 -7.43 -24.01
C ARG A 87 7.39 -8.01 -24.83
N PRO A 88 6.26 -7.29 -24.96
CA PRO A 88 5.14 -7.72 -25.80
C PRO A 88 5.55 -7.96 -27.26
N ASP A 89 6.56 -7.23 -27.74
CA ASP A 89 7.06 -7.31 -29.12
C ASP A 89 7.73 -8.65 -29.45
N ARG A 90 8.24 -9.38 -28.45
CA ARG A 90 8.87 -10.70 -28.66
C ARG A 90 7.87 -11.84 -28.63
N SER A 91 7.00 -11.87 -27.63
CA SER A 91 5.93 -12.85 -27.53
C SER A 91 4.77 -12.26 -26.73
N ARG A 92 3.64 -11.97 -27.39
CA ARG A 92 2.49 -11.35 -26.71
C ARG A 92 1.90 -12.28 -25.65
N CYS A 93 1.63 -13.54 -26.01
CA CYS A 93 1.07 -14.51 -25.09
C CYS A 93 2.04 -14.79 -23.92
N GLY A 94 3.32 -15.02 -24.21
CA GLY A 94 4.35 -15.23 -23.19
C GLY A 94 4.47 -14.04 -22.23
N PHE A 95 4.44 -12.81 -22.75
CA PHE A 95 4.42 -11.60 -21.93
C PHE A 95 3.22 -11.59 -20.97
N TYR A 96 1.99 -11.82 -21.47
CA TYR A 96 0.80 -11.79 -20.62
C TYR A 96 0.79 -12.89 -19.56
N VAL A 97 1.19 -14.12 -19.91
CA VAL A 97 1.23 -15.21 -18.92
C VAL A 97 2.29 -14.95 -17.85
N ILE A 98 3.53 -14.61 -18.25
CA ILE A 98 4.64 -14.43 -17.31
C ILE A 98 4.44 -13.18 -16.45
N SER A 99 3.96 -12.07 -17.03
CA SER A 99 3.69 -10.84 -16.27
C SER A 99 2.60 -11.03 -15.21
N ARG A 100 1.57 -11.84 -15.49
CA ARG A 100 0.52 -12.17 -14.53
C ARG A 100 1.03 -13.07 -13.40
N LEU A 101 1.79 -14.11 -13.74
CA LEU A 101 2.47 -14.95 -12.73
C LEU A 101 3.42 -14.12 -11.86
N TYR A 102 4.18 -13.22 -12.47
CA TYR A 102 5.04 -12.26 -11.78
C TYR A 102 4.24 -11.43 -10.77
N THR A 103 3.11 -10.84 -11.18
CA THR A 103 2.27 -10.03 -10.28
C THR A 103 1.63 -10.87 -9.17
N CYS A 104 1.22 -12.11 -9.45
CA CYS A 104 0.69 -13.00 -8.42
C CYS A 104 1.74 -13.31 -7.33
N VAL A 105 2.96 -13.65 -7.73
CA VAL A 105 4.05 -13.93 -6.78
C VAL A 105 4.48 -12.65 -6.06
N ALA A 106 4.57 -11.51 -6.76
CA ALA A 106 4.86 -10.22 -6.15
C ALA A 106 3.80 -9.81 -5.13
N GLY A 107 2.52 -10.03 -5.42
CA GLY A 107 1.41 -9.81 -4.51
C GLY A 107 1.52 -10.65 -3.24
N MET A 108 1.75 -11.96 -3.39
CA MET A 108 1.97 -12.85 -2.24
C MET A 108 3.20 -12.48 -1.42
N ALA A 109 4.32 -12.16 -2.07
CA ALA A 109 5.53 -11.70 -1.40
C ALA A 109 5.30 -10.39 -0.63
N CYS A 110 4.56 -9.45 -1.22
CA CYS A 110 4.20 -8.19 -0.59
C CYS A 110 3.35 -8.42 0.68
N VAL A 111 2.25 -9.19 0.57
CA VAL A 111 1.42 -9.55 1.74
C VAL A 111 2.26 -10.29 2.79
N GLY A 112 3.18 -11.15 2.36
CA GLY A 112 4.11 -11.87 3.23
C GLY A 112 5.03 -10.96 4.05
N VAL A 113 5.65 -9.95 3.41
CA VAL A 113 6.45 -8.93 4.15
C VAL A 113 5.59 -8.23 5.17
N TRP A 114 4.42 -7.76 4.75
CA TRP A 114 3.52 -7.00 5.62
C TRP A 114 3.08 -7.81 6.82
N ARG A 115 2.60 -9.04 6.61
CA ARG A 115 2.23 -9.98 7.68
C ARG A 115 3.40 -10.27 8.60
N GLY A 116 4.54 -10.63 8.03
CA GLY A 116 5.71 -11.00 8.81
C GLY A 116 6.22 -9.86 9.68
N VAL A 117 6.41 -8.67 9.10
CA VAL A 117 6.90 -7.49 9.82
C VAL A 117 5.88 -7.01 10.85
N TRP A 118 4.58 -7.02 10.52
CA TRP A 118 3.51 -6.65 11.44
C TRP A 118 3.48 -7.58 12.67
N ASN A 119 3.49 -8.89 12.46
CA ASN A 119 3.43 -9.85 13.55
C ASN A 119 4.71 -9.83 14.39
N LEU A 120 5.90 -9.72 13.78
CA LEU A 120 7.15 -9.55 14.52
C LEU A 120 7.15 -8.27 15.37
N LEU A 121 6.56 -7.18 14.87
CA LEU A 121 6.42 -5.94 15.63
C LEU A 121 5.46 -6.11 16.81
N ASN A 122 4.35 -6.84 16.63
CA ASN A 122 3.43 -7.16 17.72
C ASN A 122 4.16 -7.89 18.86
N GLU A 123 4.95 -8.91 18.53
CA GLU A 123 5.75 -9.67 19.51
C GLU A 123 6.77 -8.78 20.23
N CYS A 124 7.40 -7.82 19.52
CA CYS A 124 8.39 -6.93 20.10
C CYS A 124 7.79 -5.83 21.00
N THR A 125 6.59 -5.34 20.68
CA THR A 125 6.07 -4.08 21.24
C THR A 125 4.78 -4.22 22.04
N GLY A 126 4.12 -5.38 21.94
CA GLY A 126 2.79 -5.63 22.49
C GLY A 126 1.73 -4.67 21.95
N ASP A 127 0.53 -4.75 22.53
CA ASP A 127 -0.64 -3.99 22.04
C ASP A 127 -1.03 -2.82 22.97
N SER A 128 -0.10 -2.33 23.79
CA SER A 128 -0.38 -1.17 24.63
C SER A 128 -0.53 0.09 23.75
N ALA A 129 -1.54 0.92 24.02
CA ALA A 129 -1.74 2.17 23.28
C ALA A 129 -0.49 3.07 23.30
N ARG A 130 0.29 3.03 24.39
CA ARG A 130 1.54 3.81 24.51
C ARG A 130 2.62 3.33 23.54
N THR A 131 2.89 2.03 23.48
CA THR A 131 3.90 1.45 22.57
C THR A 131 3.46 1.58 21.11
N LEU A 132 2.17 1.42 20.84
CA LEU A 132 1.57 1.70 19.53
C LEU A 132 1.78 3.15 19.11
N MET A 133 1.40 4.13 19.94
CA MET A 133 1.59 5.55 19.61
C MET A 133 3.07 5.90 19.40
N SER A 134 3.97 5.45 20.28
CA SER A 134 5.39 5.80 20.16
C SER A 134 6.02 5.24 18.89
N THR A 135 5.74 3.98 18.54
CA THR A 135 6.25 3.35 17.33
C THR A 135 5.66 3.96 16.06
N THR A 136 4.36 4.28 16.06
CA THR A 136 3.68 4.97 14.94
C THR A 136 4.29 6.33 14.68
N VAL A 137 4.45 7.15 15.74
CA VAL A 137 4.99 8.51 15.63
C VAL A 137 6.46 8.46 15.19
N ALA A 138 7.27 7.58 15.80
CA ALA A 138 8.66 7.41 15.40
C ALA A 138 8.79 6.99 13.93
N ALA A 139 7.96 6.05 13.46
CA ALA A 139 7.99 5.61 12.08
C ALA A 139 7.51 6.71 11.11
N THR A 140 6.45 7.44 11.47
CA THR A 140 5.92 8.56 10.68
C THR A 140 6.95 9.68 10.52
N LEU A 141 7.59 10.08 11.62
CA LEU A 141 8.64 11.10 11.61
C LEU A 141 9.86 10.63 10.81
N SER A 142 10.21 9.34 10.90
CA SER A 142 11.29 8.75 10.10
C SER A 142 10.97 8.81 8.60
N LEU A 143 9.74 8.46 8.19
CA LEU A 143 9.31 8.56 6.80
C LEU A 143 9.26 10.02 6.31
N ALA A 144 8.84 10.96 7.15
CA ALA A 144 8.85 12.38 6.83
C ALA A 144 10.30 12.89 6.64
N ALA A 145 11.22 12.53 7.53
CA ALA A 145 12.64 12.87 7.43
C ALA A 145 13.29 12.28 6.17
N LEU A 146 12.94 11.05 5.81
CA LEU A 146 13.35 10.37 4.58
C LEU A 146 12.64 10.90 3.33
N ARG A 147 11.64 11.79 3.47
CA ARG A 147 10.78 12.30 2.38
C ARG A 147 10.06 11.19 1.61
N THR A 148 9.70 10.13 2.31
CA THR A 148 9.04 8.93 1.79
C THR A 148 7.62 8.75 2.34
N LEU A 149 7.06 9.74 3.04
CA LEU A 149 5.75 9.64 3.67
C LEU A 149 4.62 9.23 2.72
N ARG A 150 4.71 9.62 1.43
CA ARG A 150 3.75 9.20 0.39
C ARG A 150 3.59 7.68 0.25
N ASN A 151 4.57 6.87 0.68
CA ASN A 151 4.50 5.41 0.58
C ASN A 151 3.47 4.76 1.50
N ILE A 152 2.89 5.50 2.46
CA ILE A 152 1.80 4.97 3.30
C ILE A 152 0.44 4.94 2.59
N ILE A 153 0.33 5.52 1.39
CA ILE A 153 -0.91 5.60 0.64
C ILE A 153 -1.20 4.28 -0.09
N ALA A 154 -2.45 3.83 -0.05
CA ALA A 154 -2.95 2.67 -0.80
C ALA A 154 -4.27 3.01 -1.53
N ALA A 155 -4.93 2.00 -2.09
CA ALA A 155 -6.26 2.17 -2.68
C ALA A 155 -7.24 2.72 -1.63
N PRO A 156 -8.09 3.71 -1.95
CA PRO A 156 -8.45 4.16 -3.30
C PRO A 156 -7.59 5.28 -3.90
N PHE A 157 -6.62 5.84 -3.16
CA PHE A 157 -5.82 6.99 -3.62
C PHE A 157 -4.57 6.62 -4.41
N ALA A 158 -4.16 5.35 -4.38
CA ALA A 158 -3.06 4.83 -5.16
C ALA A 158 -3.51 3.56 -5.89
N VAL A 159 -3.85 3.71 -7.16
CA VAL A 159 -4.15 2.61 -8.07
C VAL A 159 -3.13 2.67 -9.21
N ALA A 160 -2.40 1.57 -9.40
CA ALA A 160 -1.53 1.39 -10.55
C ALA A 160 -2.24 0.48 -11.56
N VAL A 161 -2.26 0.90 -12.82
CA VAL A 161 -2.79 0.10 -13.92
C VAL A 161 -1.65 -0.62 -14.61
N ASP A 162 -1.89 -1.90 -14.88
CA ASP A 162 -0.98 -2.76 -15.62
C ASP A 162 -0.85 -2.31 -17.07
N SER A 163 0.12 -1.43 -17.32
CA SER A 163 0.49 -1.02 -18.67
C SER A 163 1.78 -1.74 -19.08
N PRO A 164 1.94 -2.16 -20.36
CA PRO A 164 3.19 -2.79 -20.80
C PRO A 164 4.43 -1.91 -20.60
N LYS A 165 4.25 -0.57 -20.59
CA LYS A 165 5.35 0.38 -20.37
C LYS A 165 5.65 0.48 -18.87
N GLY A 166 6.87 0.11 -18.50
CA GLY A 166 7.33 0.18 -17.11
C GLY A 166 6.66 -0.85 -16.19
N TYR A 167 6.13 -1.95 -16.72
CA TYR A 167 5.44 -2.99 -15.95
C TYR A 167 6.30 -3.54 -14.80
N PHE A 168 7.60 -3.72 -15.06
CA PHE A 168 8.54 -4.25 -14.07
C PHE A 168 9.32 -3.17 -13.32
N ASP A 169 9.07 -1.88 -13.60
CA ASP A 169 9.84 -0.80 -12.99
C ASP A 169 9.43 -0.62 -11.52
N ILE A 170 10.37 -0.88 -10.61
CA ILE A 170 10.19 -0.73 -9.17
C ILE A 170 11.05 0.45 -8.70
N PRO A 171 10.43 1.60 -8.36
CA PRO A 171 11.17 2.75 -7.86
C PRO A 171 11.83 2.44 -6.53
N THR A 172 13.14 2.66 -6.46
CA THR A 172 13.91 2.65 -5.23
C THR A 172 14.09 4.07 -4.69
N MET A 173 14.50 4.20 -3.43
CA MET A 173 14.63 5.46 -2.73
C MET A 173 15.69 6.36 -3.38
N PHE A 174 16.89 5.84 -3.63
CA PHE A 174 18.01 6.61 -4.17
C PHE A 174 18.03 6.63 -5.70
N ARG A 175 17.23 5.77 -6.36
CA ARG A 175 17.14 5.65 -7.82
C ARG A 175 18.50 5.39 -8.47
N THR A 176 19.32 4.57 -7.81
CA THR A 176 20.67 4.26 -8.27
C THR A 176 20.61 3.48 -9.60
N SER A 177 21.58 3.73 -10.48
CA SER A 177 21.70 3.02 -11.76
C SER A 177 22.22 1.60 -11.57
N SER A 178 21.70 0.63 -12.32
CA SER A 178 22.20 -0.75 -12.31
C SER A 178 23.64 -0.91 -12.82
N ARG A 179 24.26 0.15 -13.34
CA ARG A 179 25.69 0.18 -13.69
C ARG A 179 26.59 0.12 -12.46
N GLU A 180 26.13 0.67 -11.34
CA GLU A 180 26.84 0.65 -10.05
C GLU A 180 26.24 -0.45 -9.17
N THR A 181 26.53 -1.71 -9.51
CA THR A 181 25.84 -2.89 -8.97
C THR A 181 25.74 -2.90 -7.44
N ALA A 182 26.82 -2.57 -6.74
CA ALA A 182 26.84 -2.57 -5.27
C ALA A 182 25.91 -1.50 -4.67
N LEU A 183 25.98 -0.26 -5.16
CA LEU A 183 25.12 0.84 -4.70
C LEU A 183 23.66 0.62 -5.08
N TYR A 184 23.42 -0.01 -6.23
CA TYR A 184 22.09 -0.38 -6.67
C TYR A 184 21.46 -1.47 -5.79
N ILE A 185 22.21 -2.53 -5.47
CA ILE A 185 21.75 -3.57 -4.54
C ILE A 185 21.49 -2.96 -3.15
N LEU A 186 22.38 -2.09 -2.67
CA LEU A 186 22.19 -1.43 -1.38
C LEU A 186 20.93 -0.52 -1.37
N ASP A 187 20.67 0.20 -2.45
CA ASP A 187 19.45 1.00 -2.62
C ASP A 187 18.19 0.10 -2.62
N CYS A 188 18.23 -1.04 -3.30
CA CYS A 188 17.14 -2.03 -3.26
C CYS A 188 16.91 -2.55 -1.84
N VAL A 189 17.97 -2.95 -1.14
CA VAL A 189 17.88 -3.44 0.25
C VAL A 189 17.32 -2.35 1.17
N PHE A 190 17.84 -1.13 1.10
CA PHE A 190 17.38 -0.01 1.92
C PHE A 190 15.90 0.30 1.67
N SER A 191 15.50 0.37 0.39
CA SER A 191 14.13 0.66 -0.01
C SER A 191 13.15 -0.40 0.52
N VAL A 192 13.48 -1.68 0.37
CA VAL A 192 12.62 -2.79 0.81
C VAL A 192 12.59 -2.91 2.33
N THR A 193 13.75 -2.91 2.99
CA THR A 193 13.86 -3.24 4.42
C THR A 193 13.57 -2.05 5.33
N VAL A 194 14.09 -0.87 5.02
CA VAL A 194 13.94 0.32 5.89
C VAL A 194 12.63 1.03 5.56
N VAL A 195 12.46 1.50 4.33
CA VAL A 195 11.25 2.25 3.96
C VAL A 195 10.02 1.35 4.03
N GLY A 196 10.10 0.11 3.53
CA GLY A 196 9.01 -0.86 3.61
C GLY A 196 8.56 -1.15 5.05
N SER A 197 9.50 -1.43 5.97
CA SER A 197 9.12 -1.72 7.36
C SER A 197 8.54 -0.50 8.08
N LEU A 198 9.07 0.70 7.83
CA LEU A 198 8.52 1.92 8.42
C LEU A 198 7.06 2.15 7.99
N VAL A 199 6.71 1.84 6.74
CA VAL A 199 5.31 1.90 6.26
C VAL A 199 4.44 0.91 7.03
N VAL A 200 4.90 -0.34 7.20
CA VAL A 200 4.17 -1.36 7.98
C VAL A 200 3.94 -0.87 9.41
N PHE A 201 4.92 -0.22 10.04
CA PHE A 201 4.80 0.26 11.42
C PHE A 201 3.73 1.34 11.56
N VAL A 202 3.67 2.29 10.61
CA VAL A 202 2.65 3.35 10.59
C VAL A 202 1.24 2.76 10.41
N TRP A 203 1.11 1.80 9.50
CA TRP A 203 -0.15 1.10 9.27
C TRP A 203 -0.60 0.29 10.48
N ARG A 204 0.29 -0.53 11.04
CA ARG A 204 0.05 -1.33 12.26
C ARG A 204 -0.44 -0.47 13.40
N GLY A 205 0.34 0.56 13.67
CA GLY A 205 0.08 1.50 14.73
C GLY A 205 -1.29 2.15 14.62
N SER A 206 -1.60 2.69 13.44
CA SER A 206 -2.88 3.37 13.20
C SER A 206 -4.07 2.42 13.27
N TRP A 207 -3.93 1.20 12.72
CA TRP A 207 -4.97 0.19 12.74
C TRP A 207 -5.29 -0.27 14.17
N ALA A 208 -4.27 -0.65 14.95
CA ALA A 208 -4.46 -1.15 16.30
C ALA A 208 -4.93 -0.05 17.28
N LEU A 209 -4.54 1.21 17.06
CA LEU A 209 -5.10 2.34 17.83
C LEU A 209 -6.61 2.49 17.56
N LEU A 210 -7.06 2.30 16.32
CA LEU A 210 -8.50 2.27 16.02
C LEU A 210 -9.20 1.11 16.73
N ASP A 211 -8.59 -0.08 16.79
CA ASP A 211 -9.15 -1.22 17.52
C ASP A 211 -9.31 -0.94 19.02
N ILE A 212 -8.37 -0.20 19.63
CA ILE A 212 -8.43 0.16 21.05
C ILE A 212 -9.49 1.23 21.34
N PHE A 213 -9.59 2.26 20.49
CA PHE A 213 -10.38 3.47 20.80
C PHE A 213 -11.75 3.54 20.12
N LEU A 214 -11.94 2.90 18.96
CA LEU A 214 -13.17 3.02 18.18
C LEU A 214 -14.15 1.90 18.55
N PHE A 215 -15.06 2.17 19.49
CA PHE A 215 -16.10 1.21 19.91
C PHE A 215 -15.57 -0.20 20.21
N PRO A 216 -14.59 -0.36 21.14
CA PRO A 216 -13.91 -1.65 21.36
C PRO A 216 -14.85 -2.78 21.81
N ALA A 217 -16.00 -2.45 22.40
CA ALA A 217 -16.99 -3.43 22.86
C ALA A 217 -17.97 -3.92 21.76
N ASP A 218 -18.03 -3.23 20.62
CA ASP A 218 -18.98 -3.51 19.54
C ASP A 218 -18.23 -3.49 18.21
N THR A 219 -17.59 -4.62 17.88
CA THR A 219 -16.75 -4.77 16.68
C THR A 219 -17.53 -4.46 15.41
N THR A 220 -18.80 -4.86 15.32
CA THR A 220 -19.64 -4.58 14.15
C THR A 220 -19.86 -3.09 13.96
N LYS A 221 -20.24 -2.37 15.03
CA LYS A 221 -20.34 -0.90 14.98
C LYS A 221 -18.99 -0.27 14.68
N SER A 222 -17.91 -0.76 15.28
CA SER A 222 -16.55 -0.26 15.04
C SER A 222 -16.16 -0.33 13.56
N CYS A 223 -16.39 -1.46 12.89
CA CYS A 223 -16.08 -1.64 11.48
C CYS A 223 -16.93 -0.75 10.58
N TRP A 224 -18.24 -0.66 10.82
CA TRP A 224 -19.14 0.21 10.05
C TRP A 224 -18.80 1.70 10.23
N ILE A 225 -18.55 2.15 11.44
CA ILE A 225 -18.16 3.55 11.70
C ILE A 225 -16.81 3.86 11.06
N SER A 226 -15.85 2.94 11.14
CA SER A 226 -14.56 3.09 10.46
C SER A 226 -14.76 3.23 8.95
N LEU A 227 -15.60 2.38 8.34
CA LEU A 227 -15.90 2.45 6.91
C LEU A 227 -16.55 3.78 6.49
N ILE A 228 -17.58 4.21 7.23
CA ILE A 228 -18.31 5.46 6.95
C ILE A 228 -17.37 6.65 7.10
N ALA A 229 -16.64 6.75 8.22
CA ALA A 229 -15.69 7.83 8.45
C ALA A 229 -14.58 7.83 7.38
N GLY A 230 -14.08 6.66 7.00
CA GLY A 230 -13.12 6.47 5.93
C GLY A 230 -13.60 7.06 4.60
N TYR A 231 -14.79 6.67 4.13
CA TYR A 231 -15.32 7.20 2.87
C TYR A 231 -15.71 8.68 2.94
N CYS A 232 -16.19 9.19 4.08
CA CYS A 232 -16.37 10.63 4.27
C CYS A 232 -15.04 11.38 4.06
N LEU A 233 -13.94 10.88 4.64
CA LEU A 233 -12.61 11.46 4.42
C LEU A 233 -12.11 11.29 2.98
N VAL A 234 -12.44 10.18 2.30
CA VAL A 234 -12.15 9.99 0.87
C VAL A 234 -12.81 11.08 0.01
N VAL A 235 -14.10 11.34 0.23
CA VAL A 235 -14.82 12.41 -0.50
C VAL A 235 -14.17 13.77 -0.26
N ILE A 236 -13.83 14.07 0.99
CA ILE A 236 -13.17 15.33 1.36
C ILE A 236 -11.78 15.44 0.68
N THR A 237 -10.96 14.41 0.77
CA THR A 237 -9.58 14.43 0.24
C THR A 237 -9.52 14.45 -1.28
N PHE A 238 -10.44 13.78 -1.99
CA PHE A 238 -10.57 13.93 -3.44
C PHE A 238 -11.06 15.33 -3.82
N SER A 239 -12.03 15.90 -3.10
CA SER A 239 -12.48 17.28 -3.33
C SER A 239 -11.36 18.30 -3.12
N LEU A 240 -10.47 18.05 -2.15
CA LEU A 240 -9.31 18.89 -1.86
C LEU A 240 -8.14 18.69 -2.84
N GLN A 241 -8.19 17.71 -3.73
CA GLN A 241 -7.06 17.37 -4.60
C GLN A 241 -6.65 18.54 -5.52
N VAL A 242 -7.62 19.22 -6.14
CA VAL A 242 -7.36 20.39 -7.01
C VAL A 242 -6.84 21.60 -6.22
N PRO A 243 -7.52 22.05 -5.14
CA PRO A 243 -6.97 23.10 -4.27
C PRO A 243 -5.57 22.79 -3.76
N MET A 244 -5.31 21.54 -3.41
CA MET A 244 -4.02 21.11 -2.88
C MET A 244 -2.92 21.16 -3.93
N ARG A 245 -3.18 20.71 -5.17
CA ARG A 245 -2.24 20.85 -6.29
C ARG A 245 -1.91 22.32 -6.55
N TRP A 246 -2.92 23.19 -6.49
CA TRP A 246 -2.74 24.63 -6.64
C TRP A 246 -1.86 25.20 -5.52
N ALA A 247 -2.15 24.89 -4.26
CA ALA A 247 -1.37 25.38 -3.11
C ALA A 247 0.09 24.93 -3.18
N VAL A 248 0.34 23.64 -3.45
CA VAL A 248 1.69 23.08 -3.59
C VAL A 248 2.47 23.71 -4.75
N SER A 249 1.80 24.15 -5.82
CA SER A 249 2.47 24.83 -6.94
C SER A 249 2.98 26.23 -6.59
N ARG A 250 2.39 26.87 -5.57
CA ARG A 250 2.75 28.22 -5.10
C ARG A 250 3.76 28.22 -3.96
N LEU A 251 3.90 27.11 -3.24
CA LEU A 251 4.82 26.96 -2.13
C LEU A 251 6.19 26.44 -2.61
N GLN A 252 7.24 26.72 -1.84
CA GLN A 252 8.61 26.26 -2.10
C GLN A 252 9.26 25.71 -0.83
N GLY A 253 10.28 24.85 -1.00
CA GLY A 253 11.06 24.31 0.12
C GLY A 253 10.23 23.55 1.15
N ALA A 254 10.47 23.82 2.44
CA ALA A 254 9.89 23.09 3.56
C ALA A 254 8.37 23.25 3.68
N SER A 255 7.80 24.43 3.41
CA SER A 255 6.35 24.65 3.49
C SER A 255 5.60 23.80 2.47
N ARG A 256 6.13 23.69 1.25
CA ARG A 256 5.57 22.80 0.22
C ARG A 256 5.55 21.35 0.67
N LEU A 257 6.64 20.89 1.30
CA LEU A 257 6.76 19.53 1.81
C LEU A 257 5.77 19.28 2.95
N LEU A 258 5.69 20.17 3.94
CA LEU A 258 4.79 20.02 5.10
C LEU A 258 3.32 19.97 4.70
N VAL A 259 2.88 20.84 3.77
CA VAL A 259 1.49 20.81 3.30
C VAL A 259 1.22 19.52 2.53
N ALA A 260 2.16 19.07 1.68
CA ALA A 260 2.04 17.79 1.00
C ALA A 260 1.97 16.62 1.98
N ASP A 261 2.83 16.58 2.98
CA ASP A 261 2.87 15.53 4.01
C ASP A 261 1.57 15.50 4.82
N PHE A 262 1.04 16.66 5.20
CA PHE A 262 -0.27 16.76 5.85
C PHE A 262 -1.38 16.16 4.98
N TYR A 263 -1.42 16.49 3.68
CA TYR A 263 -2.40 15.90 2.76
C TYR A 263 -2.26 14.37 2.65
N HIS A 264 -1.03 13.84 2.61
CA HIS A 264 -0.80 12.40 2.61
C HIS A 264 -1.24 11.75 3.93
N LEU A 265 -1.02 12.39 5.08
CA LEU A 265 -1.50 11.88 6.37
C LEU A 265 -3.03 11.81 6.44
N VAL A 266 -3.73 12.84 5.99
CA VAL A 266 -5.21 12.83 5.95
C VAL A 266 -5.70 11.75 4.97
N SER A 267 -5.08 11.62 3.80
CA SER A 267 -5.40 10.57 2.82
C SER A 267 -5.13 9.17 3.39
N PHE A 268 -4.08 9.01 4.18
CA PHE A 268 -3.77 7.77 4.89
C PHE A 268 -4.81 7.44 5.96
N LEU A 269 -5.24 8.41 6.77
CA LEU A 269 -6.30 8.21 7.76
C LEU A 269 -7.62 7.76 7.10
N ALA A 270 -7.94 8.30 5.93
CA ALA A 270 -9.06 7.83 5.12
C ALA A 270 -8.84 6.38 4.65
N THR A 271 -7.65 6.08 4.13
CA THR A 271 -7.26 4.76 3.61
C THR A 271 -7.34 3.68 4.70
N VAL A 272 -6.71 3.89 5.86
CA VAL A 272 -6.66 2.90 6.94
C VAL A 272 -8.06 2.61 7.48
N ASN A 273 -8.93 3.61 7.55
CA ASN A 273 -10.33 3.43 7.97
C ASN A 273 -11.16 2.64 6.95
N VAL A 274 -10.99 2.91 5.64
CA VAL A 274 -11.64 2.12 4.59
C VAL A 274 -11.15 0.67 4.63
N TRP A 275 -9.83 0.46 4.70
CA TRP A 275 -9.24 -0.88 4.74
C TRP A 275 -9.68 -1.65 5.97
N ARG A 276 -9.62 -1.04 7.15
CA ARG A 276 -10.09 -1.65 8.41
C ARG A 276 -11.57 -1.97 8.38
N GLY A 277 -12.39 -1.03 7.92
CA GLY A 277 -13.82 -1.22 7.80
C GLY A 277 -14.17 -2.38 6.87
N VAL A 278 -13.64 -2.39 5.64
CA VAL A 278 -13.89 -3.49 4.69
C VAL A 278 -13.37 -4.82 5.23
N TRP A 279 -12.14 -4.86 5.76
CA TRP A 279 -11.54 -6.07 6.29
C TRP A 279 -12.40 -6.68 7.42
N GLY A 280 -12.78 -5.88 8.41
CA GLY A 280 -13.59 -6.37 9.52
C GLY A 280 -15.00 -6.78 9.11
N LEU A 281 -15.61 -6.10 8.13
CA LEU A 281 -16.92 -6.51 7.59
C LEU A 281 -16.82 -7.83 6.80
N LEU A 282 -15.70 -8.09 6.11
CA LEU A 282 -15.44 -9.39 5.51
C LEU A 282 -15.33 -10.48 6.58
N ASP A 283 -14.69 -10.21 7.71
CA ASP A 283 -14.62 -11.15 8.83
C ASP A 283 -15.98 -11.39 9.48
N ILE A 284 -16.84 -10.37 9.59
CA ILE A 284 -18.16 -10.53 10.23
C ILE A 284 -19.16 -11.25 9.33
N TYR A 285 -19.24 -10.85 8.05
CA TYR A 285 -20.35 -11.26 7.18
C TYR A 285 -19.99 -12.34 6.15
N LEU A 286 -18.74 -12.42 5.71
CA LEU A 286 -18.34 -13.33 4.62
C LEU A 286 -17.50 -14.50 5.11
N PHE A 287 -16.65 -14.27 6.11
CA PHE A 287 -15.76 -15.27 6.68
C PHE A 287 -15.86 -15.29 8.23
N PRO A 288 -17.05 -15.48 8.80
CA PRO A 288 -17.22 -15.53 10.25
C PRO A 288 -16.33 -16.62 10.85
N ALA A 289 -15.65 -16.29 11.94
CA ALA A 289 -14.97 -17.29 12.75
C ALA A 289 -16.03 -18.32 13.20
N GLN A 290 -15.76 -19.60 12.91
CA GLN A 290 -16.60 -20.72 13.35
C GLN A 290 -16.41 -20.98 14.84
#